data_AF-A0A7K3RWX7-F1
#
_entry.id   AF-A0A7K3RWX7-F1
#
_cell.length_a   1.000
_cell.length_b   1.000
_cell.length_c   1.000
_cell.angle_alpha   90.00
_cell.angle_beta   90.00
_cell.angle_gamma   90.00
#
_symmetry.space_group_name_H-M   'P 1'
#
loop_
_entity.id
_entity.type
_entity.pdbx_description
1 polymer ?
#
loop_
_entity_poly.entity_id
_entity_poly.type
_entity_poly.pdbx_seq_one_letter_code
_entity_poly.pdbx_strand_id
1 'polypeptide(L)'
;MTTKRLRILVLVCSTRPNALGPAVGQWLTDTLAPGAELLGADLVPLTIGDLGLPFLDEEEHPSSGVHQHEHTRRWSRIVDEADGFVFVTPEYNYGMPATLKNALDYLSPEWAWKPAGFVSYGHTSAGTRAVQHAKQVVTTLRLVPLGATVALRIADSMRGDRVAPEARHAEAAEGLLAELVRLARALTPMREREHAASVAGPLPGSYARRLGPDDAAEVTVLQRCCWMEEAIVNDTLAIPALHESPADIRAWLADWHTTGLWRDGRLLGMVRTRRTGTDLHVGRLAVAPDLRGQG
;
A
#
# COMPACT_ATOMS: atom_id res chain seq x y z
N MET A 1 2.24 10.84 -11.89
CA MET A 1 1.83 9.59 -11.22
C MET A 1 3.07 8.86 -10.77
N THR A 2 3.15 8.52 -9.48
CA THR A 2 4.26 7.75 -8.90
C THR A 2 4.56 6.48 -9.70
N THR A 3 5.85 6.20 -9.90
CA THR A 3 6.31 4.94 -10.52
C THR A 3 6.41 3.81 -9.50
N LYS A 4 6.09 4.09 -8.22
CA LYS A 4 6.12 3.10 -7.16
C LYS A 4 5.15 1.96 -7.50
N ARG A 5 5.67 0.73 -7.46
CA ARG A 5 4.86 -0.47 -7.54
C ARG A 5 4.16 -0.70 -6.20
N LEU A 6 2.88 -1.06 -6.25
CA LEU A 6 2.09 -1.26 -5.04
C LEU A 6 2.33 -2.67 -4.49
N ARG A 7 2.60 -2.79 -3.19
CA ARG A 7 2.76 -4.10 -2.54
C ARG A 7 1.40 -4.60 -2.08
N ILE A 8 0.85 -5.62 -2.73
CA ILE A 8 -0.44 -6.21 -2.40
C ILE A 8 -0.22 -7.54 -1.68
N LEU A 9 -0.55 -7.59 -0.39
CA LEU A 9 -0.38 -8.79 0.42
C LEU A 9 -1.55 -9.76 0.16
N VAL A 10 -1.25 -10.95 -0.37
CA VAL A 10 -2.23 -12.04 -0.53
C VAL A 10 -2.14 -12.92 0.71
N LEU A 11 -3.01 -12.67 1.68
CA LEU A 11 -2.91 -13.23 3.02
C LEU A 11 -3.79 -14.48 3.18
N VAL A 12 -3.17 -15.65 3.24
CA VAL A 12 -3.85 -16.93 3.51
C VAL A 12 -4.12 -17.06 5.00
N CYS A 13 -5.40 -17.12 5.34
CA CYS A 13 -5.87 -16.94 6.72
C CYS A 13 -6.04 -18.26 7.50
N SER A 14 -5.85 -19.41 6.87
CA SER A 14 -6.02 -20.74 7.48
C SER A 14 -4.71 -21.36 7.92
N THR A 15 -4.67 -21.97 9.11
CA THR A 15 -3.49 -22.68 9.65
C THR A 15 -3.71 -24.16 9.90
N ARG A 16 -4.91 -24.69 9.61
CA ARG A 16 -5.20 -26.12 9.80
C ARG A 16 -4.22 -26.97 8.97
N PRO A 17 -3.67 -28.07 9.52
CA PRO A 17 -2.95 -29.04 8.71
C PRO A 17 -3.82 -29.49 7.53
N ASN A 18 -3.22 -29.51 6.32
CA ASN A 18 -3.91 -29.83 5.07
C ASN A 18 -5.10 -28.90 4.74
N ALA A 19 -5.08 -27.65 5.21
CA ALA A 19 -6.06 -26.66 4.82
C ALA A 19 -6.02 -26.42 3.30
N LEU A 20 -7.20 -26.10 2.72
CA LEU A 20 -7.30 -25.72 1.32
C LEU A 20 -6.72 -24.32 1.02
N GLY A 21 -6.51 -23.50 2.06
CA GLY A 21 -6.12 -22.09 1.93
C GLY A 21 -4.86 -21.86 1.12
N PRO A 22 -3.74 -22.57 1.38
CA PRO A 22 -2.53 -22.46 0.56
C PRO A 22 -2.78 -22.75 -0.92
N ALA A 23 -3.59 -23.76 -1.25
CA ALA A 23 -3.92 -24.08 -2.65
C ALA A 23 -4.78 -22.99 -3.31
N VAL A 24 -5.73 -22.39 -2.57
CA VAL A 24 -6.51 -21.25 -3.06
C VAL A 24 -5.63 -20.01 -3.23
N GLY A 25 -4.73 -19.73 -2.29
CA GLY A 25 -3.79 -18.62 -2.35
C GLY A 25 -2.82 -18.74 -3.53
N GLN A 26 -2.33 -19.95 -3.80
CA GLN A 26 -1.49 -20.23 -4.96
C GLN A 26 -2.27 -20.02 -6.26
N TRP A 27 -3.44 -20.63 -6.40
CA TRP A 27 -4.32 -20.41 -7.56
C TRP A 27 -4.58 -18.93 -7.83
N LEU A 28 -4.90 -18.17 -6.77
CA LEU A 28 -5.18 -16.74 -6.86
C LEU A 28 -3.95 -15.96 -7.32
N THR A 29 -2.79 -16.23 -6.73
CA THR A 29 -1.53 -15.54 -7.08
C THR A 29 -1.16 -15.81 -8.55
N ASP A 30 -1.24 -17.06 -8.99
CA ASP A 30 -0.95 -17.44 -10.38
C ASP A 30 -1.92 -16.79 -11.37
N THR A 31 -3.21 -16.78 -11.02
CA THR A 31 -4.25 -16.14 -11.82
C THR A 31 -4.01 -14.64 -11.96
N LEU A 32 -3.62 -13.97 -10.86
CA LEU A 32 -3.50 -12.53 -10.80
C LEU A 32 -2.15 -11.99 -11.31
N ALA A 33 -1.10 -12.82 -11.38
CA ALA A 33 0.26 -12.35 -11.68
C ALA A 33 0.37 -11.53 -12.99
N PRO A 34 -0.24 -11.93 -14.13
CA PRO A 34 -0.19 -11.14 -15.36
C PRO A 34 -0.87 -9.76 -15.21
N GLY A 35 -2.04 -9.74 -14.55
CA GLY A 35 -2.78 -8.51 -14.30
C GLY A 35 -2.07 -7.57 -13.32
N ALA A 36 -1.45 -8.13 -12.28
CA ALA A 36 -0.67 -7.36 -11.31
C ALA A 36 0.51 -6.64 -11.97
N GLU A 37 1.23 -7.31 -12.87
CA GLU A 37 2.34 -6.71 -13.61
C GLU A 37 1.87 -5.50 -14.44
N LEU A 38 0.79 -5.66 -15.20
CA LEU A 38 0.20 -4.59 -16.02
C LEU A 38 -0.29 -3.40 -15.18
N LEU A 39 -0.74 -3.67 -13.96
CA LEU A 39 -1.24 -2.67 -13.02
C LEU A 39 -0.13 -2.01 -12.17
N GLY A 40 1.12 -2.47 -12.31
CA GLY A 40 2.26 -2.01 -11.52
C GLY A 40 2.10 -2.36 -10.04
N ALA A 41 1.73 -3.61 -9.77
CA ALA A 41 1.57 -4.16 -8.43
C ALA A 41 2.40 -5.43 -8.26
N ASP A 42 2.95 -5.60 -7.06
CA ASP A 42 3.67 -6.79 -6.64
C ASP A 42 2.77 -7.59 -5.71
N LEU A 43 2.43 -8.81 -6.10
CA LEU A 43 1.69 -9.74 -5.24
C LEU A 43 2.67 -10.37 -4.26
N VAL A 44 2.36 -10.29 -2.97
CA VAL A 44 3.17 -10.86 -1.89
C VAL A 44 2.34 -11.94 -1.19
N PRO A 45 2.50 -13.23 -1.56
CA PRO A 45 1.81 -14.32 -0.87
C PRO A 45 2.38 -14.50 0.54
N LEU A 46 1.49 -14.65 1.53
CA LEU A 46 1.87 -14.91 2.91
C LEU A 46 0.81 -15.78 3.60
N THR A 47 1.22 -16.81 4.33
CA THR A 47 0.31 -17.55 5.22
C THR A 47 0.41 -17.00 6.62
N ILE A 48 -0.73 -16.73 7.28
CA ILE A 48 -0.76 -16.26 8.67
C ILE A 48 -0.02 -17.24 9.62
N GLY A 49 -0.03 -18.54 9.33
CA GLY A 49 0.69 -19.53 10.13
C GLY A 49 2.20 -19.30 10.15
N ASP A 50 2.77 -18.80 9.05
CA ASP A 50 4.20 -18.57 8.90
C ASP A 50 4.68 -17.35 9.72
N LEU A 51 3.74 -16.50 10.17
CA LEU A 51 4.05 -15.37 11.05
C LEU A 51 4.45 -15.82 12.45
N GLY A 52 4.04 -17.02 12.88
CA GLY A 52 4.33 -17.53 14.22
C GLY A 52 3.75 -16.67 15.35
N LEU A 53 2.63 -15.98 15.11
CA LEU A 53 1.99 -15.14 16.13
C LEU A 53 1.38 -16.01 17.25
N PRO A 54 1.75 -15.80 18.52
CA PRO A 54 0.99 -16.35 19.65
C PRO A 54 -0.41 -15.69 19.70
N PHE A 55 -1.29 -16.17 20.58
CA PHE A 55 -2.45 -15.34 20.93
C PHE A 55 -1.96 -14.02 21.52
N LEU A 56 -2.60 -12.91 21.12
CA LEU A 56 -2.20 -11.54 21.48
C LEU A 56 -1.55 -11.46 22.87
N ASP A 57 -0.23 -11.19 22.88
CA ASP A 57 0.64 -11.20 24.05
C ASP A 57 1.42 -9.88 24.26
N GLU A 58 1.05 -8.83 23.52
CA GLU A 58 1.54 -7.47 23.75
C GLU A 58 0.88 -6.89 25.00
N GLU A 59 1.67 -6.24 25.85
CA GLU A 59 1.16 -5.56 27.06
C GLU A 59 0.50 -4.22 26.71
N GLU A 60 1.07 -3.53 25.72
CA GLU A 60 0.58 -2.23 25.26
C GLU A 60 -0.60 -2.39 24.31
N HIS A 61 -1.51 -1.41 24.35
CA HIS A 61 -2.64 -1.42 23.44
C HIS A 61 -2.14 -1.20 21.98
N PRO A 62 -2.64 -1.95 20.98
CA PRO A 62 -2.20 -1.85 19.58
C PRO A 62 -2.25 -0.44 18.97
N SER A 63 -3.16 0.41 19.46
CA SER A 63 -3.27 1.81 19.01
C SER A 63 -2.11 2.70 19.42
N SER A 64 -1.25 2.27 20.35
CA SER A 64 -0.04 2.99 20.73
C SER A 64 1.04 2.93 19.64
N GLY A 65 1.00 1.90 18.78
CA GLY A 65 2.07 1.59 17.83
C GLY A 65 3.38 1.14 18.50
N VAL A 66 3.38 0.90 19.82
CA VAL A 66 4.54 0.45 20.57
C VAL A 66 4.48 -1.07 20.70
N HIS A 67 5.40 -1.75 20.01
CA HIS A 67 5.46 -3.21 19.97
C HIS A 67 6.69 -3.71 20.73
N GLN A 68 6.50 -4.58 21.71
CA GLN A 68 7.60 -5.13 22.52
C GLN A 68 8.26 -6.31 21.83
N HIS A 69 7.46 -7.22 21.28
CA HIS A 69 7.94 -8.50 20.80
C HIS A 69 8.42 -8.46 19.34
N GLU A 70 9.36 -9.34 19.00
CA GLU A 70 9.92 -9.41 17.64
C GLU A 70 8.88 -9.83 16.60
N HIS A 71 8.00 -10.78 16.94
CA HIS A 71 6.94 -11.24 16.04
C HIS A 71 5.97 -10.12 15.68
N THR A 72 5.60 -9.28 16.65
CA THR A 72 4.74 -8.12 16.42
C THR A 72 5.45 -7.04 15.62
N ARG A 73 6.71 -6.72 15.92
CA ARG A 73 7.50 -5.77 15.12
C ARG A 73 7.67 -6.23 13.67
N ARG A 74 7.88 -7.53 13.46
CA ARG A 74 7.93 -8.14 12.12
C ARG A 74 6.58 -7.99 11.42
N TRP A 75 5.49 -8.30 12.11
CA TRP A 75 4.15 -8.19 11.54
C TRP A 75 3.77 -6.74 11.22
N SER A 76 4.05 -5.81 12.13
CA SER A 76 3.89 -4.36 11.96
C SER A 76 4.61 -3.87 10.71
N ARG A 77 5.89 -4.21 10.50
CA ARG A 77 6.62 -3.85 9.27
C ARG A 77 5.97 -4.39 8.00
N ILE A 78 5.57 -5.67 7.99
CA ILE A 78 4.94 -6.30 6.82
C ILE A 78 3.63 -5.58 6.47
N VAL A 79 2.82 -5.29 7.48
CA VAL A 79 1.54 -4.61 7.29
C VAL A 79 1.77 -3.17 6.87
N ASP A 80 2.69 -2.44 7.51
CA ASP A 80 3.02 -1.05 7.22
C ASP A 80 3.48 -0.87 5.75
N GLU A 81 4.37 -1.75 5.27
CA GLU A 81 4.86 -1.76 3.89
C GLU A 81 3.80 -2.12 2.84
N ALA A 82 2.72 -2.80 3.23
CA ALA A 82 1.65 -3.18 2.30
C ALA A 82 0.80 -1.98 1.89
N ASP A 83 0.48 -1.88 0.60
CA ASP A 83 -0.40 -0.87 0.04
C ASP A 83 -1.86 -1.35 -0.04
N GLY A 84 -2.13 -2.64 0.17
CA GLY A 84 -3.45 -3.25 0.16
C GLY A 84 -3.40 -4.75 0.43
N PHE A 85 -4.56 -5.35 0.70
CA PHE A 85 -4.67 -6.74 1.10
C PHE A 85 -5.70 -7.50 0.28
N VAL A 86 -5.39 -8.74 -0.10
CA VAL A 86 -6.38 -9.72 -0.53
C VAL A 86 -6.39 -10.85 0.49
N PHE A 87 -7.43 -10.89 1.31
CA PHE A 87 -7.60 -11.93 2.33
C PHE A 87 -8.17 -13.19 1.71
N VAL A 88 -7.41 -14.28 1.76
CA VAL A 88 -7.82 -15.62 1.34
C VAL A 88 -8.29 -16.39 2.57
N THR A 89 -9.61 -16.48 2.77
CA THR A 89 -10.17 -16.88 4.07
C THR A 89 -11.21 -18.00 3.99
N PRO A 90 -11.08 -19.07 4.79
CA PRO A 90 -12.18 -20.02 4.98
C PRO A 90 -13.25 -19.44 5.90
N GLU A 91 -14.39 -20.11 5.95
CA GLU A 91 -15.35 -19.95 7.05
C GLU A 91 -15.26 -21.09 8.05
N TYR A 92 -15.09 -20.73 9.33
CA TYR A 92 -15.13 -21.65 10.46
C TYR A 92 -16.29 -21.27 11.38
N ASN A 93 -17.19 -22.22 11.64
CA ASN A 93 -18.31 -22.06 12.58
C ASN A 93 -19.08 -20.73 12.39
N TYR A 94 -19.48 -20.43 11.14
CA TYR A 94 -20.23 -19.22 10.78
C TYR A 94 -19.42 -17.90 10.84
N GLY A 95 -18.11 -17.93 11.02
CA GLY A 95 -17.29 -16.73 11.15
C GLY A 95 -15.91 -16.83 10.50
N MET A 96 -15.16 -15.73 10.62
CA MET A 96 -13.75 -15.68 10.24
C MET A 96 -12.91 -16.59 11.15
N PRO A 97 -11.75 -17.08 10.66
CA PRO A 97 -10.82 -17.84 11.49
C PRO A 97 -10.31 -17.02 12.67
N ALA A 98 -10.14 -17.66 13.83
CA ALA A 98 -9.54 -17.04 15.02
C ALA A 98 -8.14 -16.49 14.72
N THR A 99 -7.39 -17.15 13.85
CA THR A 99 -6.05 -16.72 13.39
C THR A 99 -6.07 -15.39 12.63
N LEU A 100 -7.08 -15.17 11.78
CA LEU A 100 -7.26 -13.88 11.10
C LEU A 100 -7.58 -12.78 12.10
N LYS A 101 -8.52 -13.04 13.03
CA LYS A 101 -8.87 -12.07 14.06
C LYS A 101 -7.67 -11.72 14.94
N ASN A 102 -6.91 -12.74 15.38
CA ASN A 102 -5.71 -12.56 16.17
C ASN A 102 -4.68 -11.70 15.44
N ALA A 103 -4.39 -11.99 14.17
CA ALA A 103 -3.45 -11.18 13.37
C ALA A 103 -3.91 -9.73 13.18
N LEU A 104 -5.21 -9.48 13.04
CA LEU A 104 -5.78 -8.13 12.98
C LEU A 104 -5.65 -7.39 14.32
N ASP A 105 -5.82 -8.09 15.44
CA ASP A 105 -5.81 -7.51 16.79
C ASP A 105 -4.43 -7.06 17.28
N TYR A 106 -3.32 -7.54 16.69
CA TYR A 106 -1.97 -7.11 17.07
C TYR A 106 -1.65 -5.66 16.71
N LEU A 107 -2.32 -5.09 15.70
CA LEU A 107 -1.92 -3.84 15.06
C LEU A 107 -3.12 -2.90 14.93
N SER A 108 -2.87 -1.60 14.74
CA SER A 108 -3.94 -0.63 14.61
C SER A 108 -3.63 0.48 13.60
N PRO A 109 -2.65 1.38 13.83
CA PRO A 109 -2.35 2.45 12.88
C PRO A 109 -1.89 1.92 11.51
N GLU A 110 -1.17 0.80 11.47
CA GLU A 110 -0.59 0.21 10.26
C GLU A 110 -1.65 -0.23 9.25
N TRP A 111 -2.87 -0.50 9.70
CA TRP A 111 -3.97 -0.93 8.85
C TRP A 111 -4.64 0.20 8.06
N ALA A 112 -4.56 1.43 8.56
CA ALA A 112 -5.42 2.51 8.11
C ALA A 112 -5.23 2.86 6.63
N TRP A 113 -6.34 3.17 5.96
CA TRP A 113 -6.40 3.66 4.57
C TRP A 113 -5.79 2.69 3.53
N LYS A 114 -5.81 1.39 3.84
CA LYS A 114 -5.43 0.31 2.93
C LYS A 114 -6.67 -0.42 2.42
N PRO A 115 -6.85 -0.60 1.10
CA PRO A 115 -7.97 -1.36 0.57
C PRO A 115 -7.85 -2.85 0.90
N ALA A 116 -9.00 -3.50 1.08
CA ALA A 116 -9.11 -4.91 1.43
C ALA A 116 -10.08 -5.66 0.52
N GLY A 117 -9.55 -6.56 -0.31
CA GLY A 117 -10.31 -7.53 -1.09
C GLY A 117 -10.44 -8.86 -0.33
N PHE A 118 -11.47 -9.64 -0.67
CA PHE A 118 -11.71 -10.95 -0.05
C PHE A 118 -11.91 -12.04 -1.12
N VAL A 119 -11.20 -13.14 -0.94
CA VAL A 119 -11.42 -14.42 -1.63
C VAL A 119 -11.76 -15.45 -0.57
N SER A 120 -13.04 -15.77 -0.43
CA SER A 120 -13.51 -16.70 0.58
C SER A 120 -13.75 -18.09 0.02
N TYR A 121 -13.66 -19.10 0.87
CA TYR A 121 -14.03 -20.46 0.48
C TYR A 121 -14.73 -21.22 1.60
N GLY A 122 -15.61 -22.15 1.23
CA GLY A 122 -16.35 -22.94 2.20
C GLY A 122 -17.36 -23.87 1.53
N HIS A 123 -18.23 -24.48 2.34
CA HIS A 123 -19.32 -25.32 1.85
C HIS A 123 -20.52 -24.43 1.46
N THR A 124 -21.61 -24.46 2.23
CA THR A 124 -22.90 -23.85 1.86
C THR A 124 -22.83 -22.36 1.50
N SER A 125 -22.09 -21.55 2.26
CA SER A 125 -21.98 -20.10 2.08
C SER A 125 -20.83 -19.67 1.16
N ALA A 126 -20.01 -20.60 0.67
CA ALA A 126 -18.73 -20.30 0.02
C ALA A 126 -17.81 -19.36 0.83
N GLY A 127 -17.99 -19.31 2.15
CA GLY A 127 -17.21 -18.49 3.07
C GLY A 127 -17.68 -17.04 3.24
N THR A 128 -18.81 -16.66 2.64
CA THR A 128 -19.28 -15.27 2.64
C THR A 128 -19.63 -14.73 4.04
N ARG A 129 -20.01 -15.57 5.00
CA ARG A 129 -20.30 -15.12 6.38
C ARG A 129 -19.02 -14.73 7.12
N ALA A 130 -17.93 -15.45 6.88
CA ALA A 130 -16.61 -15.05 7.37
C ALA A 130 -16.20 -13.68 6.85
N VAL A 131 -16.50 -13.38 5.57
CA VAL A 131 -16.24 -12.06 4.99
C VAL A 131 -17.06 -10.97 5.67
N GLN A 132 -18.35 -11.20 5.94
CA GLN A 132 -19.17 -10.21 6.64
C GLN A 132 -18.68 -9.94 8.06
N HIS A 133 -18.25 -10.98 8.78
CA HIS A 133 -17.66 -10.82 10.11
C HIS A 133 -16.32 -10.05 10.03
N ALA A 134 -15.44 -10.40 9.09
CA ALA A 134 -14.17 -9.71 8.91
C ALA A 134 -14.36 -8.23 8.50
N LYS A 135 -15.38 -7.92 7.67
CA LYS A 135 -15.70 -6.55 7.23
C LYS A 135 -15.97 -5.60 8.41
N GLN A 136 -16.59 -6.09 9.48
CA GLN A 136 -16.79 -5.28 10.70
C GLN A 136 -15.45 -4.90 11.32
N VAL A 137 -14.53 -5.86 11.49
CA VAL A 137 -13.22 -5.63 12.12
C VAL A 137 -12.32 -4.75 11.27
N VAL A 138 -12.16 -5.07 9.98
CA VAL A 138 -11.25 -4.31 9.10
C VAL A 138 -11.71 -2.86 8.93
N THR A 139 -13.01 -2.60 8.94
CA THR A 139 -13.55 -1.22 8.89
C THR A 139 -13.23 -0.46 10.17
N THR A 140 -13.32 -1.10 11.35
CA THR A 140 -12.90 -0.49 12.63
C THR A 140 -11.41 -0.13 12.63
N LEU A 141 -10.59 -0.95 11.99
CA LEU A 141 -9.15 -0.71 11.78
C LEU A 141 -8.85 0.29 10.66
N ARG A 142 -9.88 0.94 10.09
CA ARG A 142 -9.79 1.92 9.00
C ARG A 142 -9.22 1.35 7.69
N LEU A 143 -9.23 0.03 7.49
CA LEU A 143 -9.13 -0.51 6.13
C LEU A 143 -10.38 -0.15 5.33
N VAL A 144 -10.25 -0.15 4.01
CA VAL A 144 -11.35 0.14 3.09
C VAL A 144 -11.74 -1.15 2.34
N PRO A 145 -12.68 -1.96 2.87
CA PRO A 145 -13.06 -3.20 2.22
C PRO A 145 -13.80 -2.94 0.91
N LEU A 146 -13.46 -3.71 -0.13
CA LEU A 146 -14.14 -3.62 -1.42
C LEU A 146 -15.57 -4.18 -1.32
N GLY A 147 -16.44 -3.69 -2.21
CA GLY A 147 -17.81 -4.19 -2.33
C GLY A 147 -17.83 -5.62 -2.85
N ALA A 148 -17.11 -5.87 -3.96
CA ALA A 148 -17.00 -7.18 -4.59
C ALA A 148 -16.23 -8.19 -3.71
N THR A 149 -16.58 -9.47 -3.84
CA THR A 149 -15.94 -10.60 -3.14
C THR A 149 -15.95 -11.80 -4.06
N VAL A 150 -14.84 -12.54 -4.12
CA VAL A 150 -14.79 -13.83 -4.83
C VAL A 150 -15.10 -14.93 -3.82
N ALA A 151 -16.18 -15.68 -4.03
CA ALA A 151 -16.63 -16.72 -3.12
C ALA A 151 -16.57 -18.09 -3.81
N LEU A 152 -15.76 -19.00 -3.25
CA LEU A 152 -15.50 -20.32 -3.80
C LEU A 152 -16.23 -21.39 -2.98
N ARG A 153 -17.26 -22.01 -3.58
CA ARG A 153 -17.83 -23.22 -2.99
C ARG A 153 -16.88 -24.39 -3.26
N ILE A 154 -16.45 -25.07 -2.21
CA ILE A 154 -15.45 -26.15 -2.28
C ILE A 154 -15.91 -27.24 -3.26
N ALA A 155 -17.18 -27.67 -3.19
CA ALA A 155 -17.71 -28.71 -4.06
C ALA A 155 -17.62 -28.39 -5.56
N ASP A 156 -17.64 -27.11 -5.94
CA ASP A 156 -17.59 -26.68 -7.35
C ASP A 156 -16.17 -26.37 -7.82
N SER A 157 -15.32 -25.99 -6.87
CA SER A 157 -13.98 -25.43 -7.12
C SER A 157 -12.88 -26.47 -7.08
N MET A 158 -13.23 -27.76 -7.02
CA MET A 158 -12.28 -28.87 -6.94
C MET A 158 -12.36 -29.76 -8.19
N ARG A 159 -11.19 -30.25 -8.62
CA ARG A 159 -11.04 -31.29 -9.64
C ARG A 159 -10.03 -32.32 -9.11
N GLY A 160 -10.54 -33.40 -8.53
CA GLY A 160 -9.72 -34.30 -7.72
C GLY A 160 -9.22 -33.60 -6.45
N ASP A 161 -7.91 -33.58 -6.25
CA ASP A 161 -7.21 -32.92 -5.15
C ASP A 161 -6.79 -31.47 -5.48
N ARG A 162 -7.06 -30.99 -6.71
CA ARG A 162 -6.65 -29.67 -7.17
C ARG A 162 -7.76 -28.64 -7.05
N VAL A 163 -7.40 -27.46 -6.55
CA VAL A 163 -8.22 -26.24 -6.65
C VAL A 163 -8.27 -25.82 -8.11
N ALA A 164 -9.46 -25.88 -8.70
CA ALA A 164 -9.74 -25.49 -10.08
C ALA A 164 -11.13 -24.81 -10.16
N PRO A 165 -11.24 -23.55 -9.72
CA PRO A 165 -12.44 -22.76 -9.87
C PRO A 165 -12.79 -22.53 -11.36
N GLU A 166 -14.07 -22.29 -11.63
CA GLU A 166 -14.55 -21.91 -12.98
C GLU A 166 -13.96 -20.55 -13.44
N ALA A 167 -13.88 -20.33 -14.75
CA ALA A 167 -13.32 -19.13 -15.37
C ALA A 167 -13.91 -17.81 -14.82
N ARG A 168 -15.21 -17.77 -14.54
CA ARG A 168 -15.86 -16.60 -13.92
C ARG A 168 -15.26 -16.16 -12.59
N HIS A 169 -14.66 -17.08 -11.82
CA HIS A 169 -13.98 -16.72 -10.57
C HIS A 169 -12.62 -16.07 -10.82
N ALA A 170 -11.92 -16.46 -11.89
CA ALA A 170 -10.70 -15.80 -12.32
C ALA A 170 -10.99 -14.38 -12.80
N GLU A 171 -12.00 -14.20 -13.66
CA GLU A 171 -12.45 -12.88 -14.11
C GLU A 171 -12.87 -11.98 -12.93
N ALA A 172 -13.60 -12.53 -11.96
CA ALA A 172 -13.98 -11.79 -10.76
C ALA A 172 -12.76 -11.41 -9.88
N ALA A 173 -11.77 -12.30 -9.77
CA ALA A 173 -10.53 -12.02 -9.05
C ALA A 173 -9.71 -10.91 -9.75
N GLU A 174 -9.61 -10.93 -11.07
CA GLU A 174 -8.94 -9.89 -11.86
C GLU A 174 -9.62 -8.52 -11.68
N GLY A 175 -10.96 -8.49 -11.74
CA GLY A 175 -11.74 -7.28 -11.46
C GLY A 175 -11.52 -6.75 -10.04
N LEU A 176 -11.48 -7.66 -9.05
CA LEU A 176 -11.17 -7.33 -7.66
C LEU A 176 -9.77 -6.71 -7.52
N LEU A 177 -8.75 -7.28 -8.17
CA LEU A 177 -7.39 -6.72 -8.14
C LEU A 177 -7.34 -5.34 -8.80
N ALA A 178 -7.97 -5.16 -9.96
CA ALA A 178 -7.99 -3.88 -10.66
C ALA A 178 -8.63 -2.77 -9.80
N GLU A 179 -9.75 -3.08 -9.14
CA GLU A 179 -10.38 -2.16 -8.20
C GLU A 179 -9.49 -1.88 -6.99
N LEU A 180 -8.88 -2.92 -6.42
CA LEU A 180 -7.98 -2.81 -5.26
C LEU A 180 -6.79 -1.90 -5.55
N VAL A 181 -6.10 -2.09 -6.68
CA VAL A 181 -4.96 -1.27 -7.10
C VAL A 181 -5.39 0.18 -7.31
N ARG A 182 -6.52 0.40 -7.98
CA ARG A 182 -7.05 1.76 -8.22
C ARG A 182 -7.30 2.48 -6.89
N LEU A 183 -7.94 1.79 -5.94
CA LEU A 183 -8.24 2.35 -4.63
C LEU A 183 -6.97 2.56 -3.79
N ALA A 184 -6.00 1.64 -3.86
CA ALA A 184 -4.71 1.74 -3.17
C ALA A 184 -3.96 3.02 -3.58
N ARG A 185 -3.92 3.32 -4.89
CA ARG A 185 -3.33 4.56 -5.42
C ARG A 185 -4.08 5.80 -4.97
N ALA A 186 -5.41 5.76 -5.00
CA ALA A 186 -6.25 6.90 -4.57
C ALA A 186 -6.09 7.23 -3.08
N LEU A 187 -5.89 6.21 -2.24
CA LEU A 187 -5.73 6.37 -0.79
C LEU A 187 -4.29 6.64 -0.34
N THR A 188 -3.30 6.58 -1.24
CA THR A 188 -1.89 6.85 -0.92
C THR A 188 -1.69 8.15 -0.14
N PRO A 189 -2.30 9.29 -0.50
CA PRO A 189 -2.09 10.55 0.23
C PRO A 189 -2.54 10.49 1.70
N MET A 190 -3.56 9.69 2.01
CA MET A 190 -4.03 9.52 3.39
C MET A 190 -3.01 8.74 4.23
N ARG A 191 -2.41 7.70 3.64
CA ARG A 191 -1.35 6.90 4.27
C ARG A 191 -0.06 7.71 4.45
N GLU A 192 0.38 8.41 3.41
CA GLU A 192 1.60 9.22 3.47
C GLU A 192 1.51 10.31 4.54
N ARG A 193 0.33 10.92 4.72
CA ARG A 193 0.11 11.95 5.74
C ARG A 193 0.17 11.41 7.18
N GLU A 194 -0.37 10.21 7.43
CA GLU A 194 -0.39 9.58 8.76
C GLU A 194 0.90 8.81 9.08
N HIS A 195 1.80 8.63 8.11
CA HIS A 195 3.04 7.89 8.29
C HIS A 195 3.99 8.60 9.27
N ALA A 196 4.66 7.83 10.15
CA ALA A 196 5.50 8.37 11.23
C ALA A 196 6.68 9.24 10.76
N ALA A 197 7.18 9.00 9.54
CA ALA A 197 8.24 9.79 8.93
C ALA A 197 7.78 11.12 8.29
N SER A 198 6.47 11.38 8.27
CA SER A 198 5.89 12.60 7.74
C SER A 198 5.68 13.63 8.84
N VAL A 199 5.88 14.91 8.50
CA VAL A 199 5.68 16.04 9.42
C VAL A 199 4.54 16.90 8.89
N ALA A 200 3.70 17.44 9.78
CA ALA A 200 2.66 18.38 9.37
C ALA A 200 3.26 19.58 8.64
N GLY A 201 2.67 19.93 7.50
CA GLY A 201 3.09 21.08 6.71
C GLY A 201 2.43 22.38 7.17
N PRO A 202 2.89 23.53 6.66
CA PRO A 202 2.39 24.86 7.06
C PRO A 202 0.96 25.16 6.59
N LEU A 203 0.49 24.48 5.54
CA LEU A 203 -0.87 24.65 5.01
C LEU A 203 -1.81 23.58 5.60
N PRO A 204 -3.10 23.90 5.84
CA PRO A 204 -4.08 22.91 6.25
C PRO A 204 -4.10 21.69 5.31
N GLY A 205 -3.98 20.50 5.89
CA GLY A 205 -3.94 19.23 5.14
C GLY A 205 -2.61 18.90 4.45
N SER A 206 -1.64 19.82 4.47
CA SER A 206 -0.31 19.57 3.91
C SER A 206 0.60 18.78 4.86
N TYR A 207 1.57 18.08 4.29
CA TYR A 207 2.59 17.34 5.02
C TYR A 207 3.91 17.36 4.26
N ALA A 208 5.02 17.32 5.00
CA ALA A 208 6.36 17.21 4.47
C ALA A 208 6.87 15.79 4.66
N ARG A 209 7.47 15.22 3.62
CA ARG A 209 8.17 13.93 3.68
C ARG A 209 9.42 13.93 2.82
N ARG A 210 10.32 12.99 3.08
CA ARG A 210 11.45 12.75 2.18
C ARG A 210 10.94 12.30 0.81
N LEU A 211 11.51 12.87 -0.24
CA LEU A 211 11.36 12.40 -1.62
C LEU A 211 12.40 11.33 -1.91
N GLY A 212 11.97 10.26 -2.56
CA GLY A 212 12.82 9.17 -3.01
C GLY A 212 12.80 8.99 -4.53
N PRO A 213 13.55 8.01 -5.05
CA PRO A 213 13.64 7.71 -6.48
C PRO A 213 12.27 7.56 -7.19
N ASP A 214 11.23 7.07 -6.50
CA ASP A 214 9.90 6.87 -7.09
C ASP A 214 9.06 8.14 -7.21
N ASP A 215 9.51 9.24 -6.61
CA ASP A 215 8.91 10.57 -6.73
C ASP A 215 9.44 11.34 -7.96
N ALA A 216 10.36 10.75 -8.72
CA ALA A 216 11.06 11.43 -9.82
C ALA A 216 10.10 12.04 -10.86
N ALA A 217 8.98 11.37 -11.16
CA ALA A 217 7.97 11.89 -12.09
C ALA A 217 7.31 13.18 -11.57
N GLU A 218 6.92 13.23 -10.30
CA GLU A 218 6.29 14.40 -9.66
C GLU A 218 7.29 15.55 -9.56
N VAL A 219 8.55 15.25 -9.21
CA VAL A 219 9.64 16.21 -9.20
C VAL A 219 9.91 16.78 -10.60
N THR A 220 9.87 15.94 -11.65
CA THR A 220 10.05 16.38 -13.04
C THR A 220 9.00 17.42 -13.41
N VAL A 221 7.72 17.13 -13.13
CA VAL A 221 6.62 18.06 -13.42
C VAL A 221 6.79 19.36 -12.65
N LEU A 222 7.03 19.28 -11.34
CA LEU A 222 7.25 20.47 -10.52
C LEU A 222 8.41 21.32 -11.07
N GLN A 223 9.53 20.70 -11.44
CA GLN A 223 10.68 21.40 -12.00
C GLN A 223 10.33 22.11 -13.32
N ARG A 224 9.70 21.41 -14.26
CA ARG A 224 9.33 22.00 -15.54
C ARG A 224 8.38 23.19 -15.37
N CYS A 225 7.47 23.15 -14.39
CA CYS A 225 6.58 24.26 -14.10
C CYS A 225 7.30 25.44 -13.44
N CYS A 226 8.08 25.21 -12.38
CA CYS A 226 8.57 26.31 -11.55
C CYS A 226 9.74 27.09 -12.16
N TRP A 227 10.55 26.49 -13.04
CA TRP A 227 11.63 27.19 -13.76
C TRP A 227 11.20 27.85 -15.06
N MET A 228 9.94 27.67 -15.50
CA MET A 228 9.46 28.27 -16.74
C MET A 228 9.43 29.80 -16.68
N GLU A 229 9.00 30.37 -15.56
CA GLU A 229 9.00 31.83 -15.40
C GLU A 229 10.42 32.41 -15.41
N GLU A 230 11.38 31.73 -14.78
CA GLU A 230 12.79 32.13 -14.82
C GLU A 230 13.32 32.11 -16.27
N ALA A 231 12.95 31.09 -17.03
CA ALA A 231 13.31 31.00 -18.45
C ALA A 231 12.74 32.14 -19.28
N ILE A 232 11.48 32.52 -19.02
CA ILE A 232 10.81 33.65 -19.69
C ILE A 232 11.50 34.97 -19.32
N VAL A 233 11.75 35.21 -18.04
CA VAL A 233 12.38 36.45 -17.55
C VAL A 233 13.79 36.64 -18.10
N ASN A 234 14.54 35.55 -18.27
CA ASN A 234 15.92 35.58 -18.75
C ASN A 234 16.06 35.28 -20.26
N ASP A 235 14.94 35.12 -20.99
CA ASP A 235 14.89 34.75 -22.40
C ASP A 235 15.83 33.57 -22.76
N THR A 236 15.81 32.53 -21.93
CA THR A 236 16.69 31.36 -22.10
C THR A 236 16.08 30.08 -21.56
N LEU A 237 16.16 29.02 -22.37
CA LEU A 237 15.86 27.65 -21.92
C LEU A 237 17.09 26.93 -21.39
N ALA A 238 18.27 27.56 -21.34
CA ALA A 238 19.52 26.95 -20.88
C ALA A 238 19.61 26.82 -19.34
N ILE A 239 18.49 26.49 -18.69
CA ILE A 239 18.40 26.26 -17.26
C ILE A 239 18.54 24.74 -17.02
N PRO A 240 19.53 24.25 -16.26
CA PRO A 240 19.76 22.81 -16.09
C PRO A 240 18.52 22.01 -15.66
N ALA A 241 17.69 22.59 -14.79
CA ALA A 241 16.44 21.98 -14.32
C ALA A 241 15.39 21.71 -15.42
N LEU A 242 15.49 22.38 -16.59
CA LEU A 242 14.62 22.15 -17.74
C LEU A 242 15.13 21.04 -18.67
N HIS A 243 16.36 20.57 -18.49
CA HIS A 243 16.99 19.54 -19.32
C HIS A 243 17.15 18.19 -18.62
N GLU A 244 17.14 18.15 -17.29
CA GLU A 244 17.22 16.90 -16.53
C GLU A 244 16.06 15.96 -16.88
N SER A 245 16.38 14.72 -17.25
CA SER A 245 15.41 13.66 -17.52
C SER A 245 14.84 13.07 -16.22
N PRO A 246 13.72 12.33 -16.26
CA PRO A 246 13.25 11.57 -15.11
C PRO A 246 14.30 10.59 -14.54
N ALA A 247 15.21 10.08 -15.39
CA ALA A 247 16.29 9.20 -14.97
C ALA A 247 17.37 9.95 -14.18
N ASP A 248 17.76 11.15 -14.64
CA ASP A 248 18.69 12.03 -13.92
C ASP A 248 18.11 12.40 -12.55
N ILE A 249 16.82 12.73 -12.53
CA ILE A 249 16.08 13.08 -11.32
C ILE A 249 16.04 11.91 -10.34
N ARG A 250 15.72 10.70 -10.83
CA ARG A 250 15.76 9.48 -10.03
C ARG A 250 17.16 9.27 -9.42
N ALA A 251 18.21 9.46 -10.21
CA ALA A 251 19.59 9.23 -9.77
C ALA A 251 19.98 10.17 -8.63
N TRP A 252 19.74 11.48 -8.75
CA TRP A 252 20.11 12.39 -7.66
C TRP A 252 19.14 12.34 -6.48
N LEU A 253 17.88 11.91 -6.63
CA LEU A 253 16.97 11.64 -5.49
C LEU A 253 17.47 10.48 -4.61
N ALA A 254 18.28 9.57 -5.15
CA ALA A 254 18.92 8.51 -4.37
C ALA A 254 20.11 9.02 -3.53
N ASP A 255 20.81 10.04 -4.01
CA ASP A 255 22.03 10.58 -3.37
C ASP A 255 21.75 11.79 -2.46
N TRP A 256 20.90 12.71 -2.90
CA TRP A 256 20.59 13.95 -2.18
C TRP A 256 19.47 13.77 -1.17
N HIS A 257 19.55 14.52 -0.06
CA HIS A 257 18.44 14.63 0.86
C HIS A 257 17.43 15.66 0.33
N THR A 258 16.27 15.18 -0.11
CA THR A 258 15.23 16.04 -0.67
C THR A 258 13.96 15.91 0.15
N THR A 259 13.40 17.03 0.60
CA THR A 259 12.12 17.10 1.31
C THR A 259 11.10 17.69 0.37
N GLY A 260 9.95 17.03 0.23
CA GLY A 260 8.81 17.51 -0.55
C GLY A 260 7.68 17.93 0.37
N LEU A 261 7.02 19.02 0.04
CA LEU A 261 5.78 19.46 0.66
C LEU A 261 4.61 19.00 -0.22
N TRP A 262 3.71 18.24 0.37
CA TRP A 262 2.57 17.61 -0.30
C TRP A 262 1.25 18.09 0.28
N ARG A 263 0.20 18.07 -0.52
CA ARG A 263 -1.19 18.21 -0.06
C ARG A 263 -2.10 17.38 -0.95
N ASP A 264 -2.86 16.49 -0.34
CA ASP A 264 -3.83 15.62 -1.03
C ASP A 264 -3.25 14.88 -2.26
N GLY A 265 -1.99 14.46 -2.16
CA GLY A 265 -1.27 13.72 -3.20
C GLY A 265 -0.60 14.58 -4.27
N ARG A 266 -0.71 15.90 -4.17
CA ARG A 266 -0.02 16.85 -5.04
C ARG A 266 1.27 17.35 -4.39
N LEU A 267 2.39 17.25 -5.12
CA LEU A 267 3.65 17.87 -4.72
C LEU A 267 3.55 19.39 -4.94
N LEU A 268 3.60 20.16 -3.86
CA LEU A 268 3.46 21.61 -3.86
C LEU A 268 4.82 22.31 -3.96
N GLY A 269 5.85 21.69 -3.39
CA GLY A 269 7.19 22.24 -3.39
C GLY A 269 8.22 21.21 -2.94
N MET A 270 9.49 21.52 -3.15
CA MET A 270 10.58 20.70 -2.64
C MET A 270 11.81 21.55 -2.29
N VAL A 271 12.61 21.03 -1.38
CA VAL A 271 13.96 21.53 -1.10
C VAL A 271 14.94 20.37 -1.17
N ARG A 272 15.98 20.53 -2.00
CA ARG A 272 17.08 19.58 -2.14
C ARG A 272 18.28 20.10 -1.37
N THR A 273 18.79 19.30 -0.44
CA THR A 273 19.85 19.69 0.48
C THR A 273 20.95 18.64 0.55
N ARG A 274 22.16 19.07 0.89
CA ARG A 274 23.30 18.20 1.21
C ARG A 274 24.04 18.78 2.40
N ARG A 275 24.32 17.94 3.39
CA ARG A 275 25.14 18.32 4.55
C ARG A 275 26.61 18.10 4.22
N THR A 276 27.44 19.11 4.48
CA THR A 276 28.89 19.06 4.33
C THR A 276 29.51 19.58 5.62
N GLY A 277 30.01 18.69 6.49
CA GLY A 277 30.43 19.07 7.84
C GLY A 277 29.27 19.65 8.65
N THR A 278 29.41 20.89 9.10
CA THR A 278 28.37 21.64 9.83
C THR A 278 27.37 22.34 8.91
N ASP A 279 27.69 22.47 7.63
CA ASP A 279 26.94 23.31 6.69
C ASP A 279 25.84 22.51 6.00
N LEU A 280 24.69 23.17 5.76
CA LEU A 280 23.61 22.62 4.97
C LEU A 280 23.51 23.39 3.65
N HIS A 281 23.98 22.76 2.59
CA HIS A 281 23.93 23.33 1.24
C HIS A 281 22.54 23.11 0.67
N VAL A 282 21.86 24.21 0.32
CA VAL A 282 20.59 24.15 -0.42
C VAL A 282 20.92 24.15 -1.91
N GLY A 283 20.74 23.00 -2.55
CA GLY A 283 21.04 22.83 -3.97
C GLY A 283 19.89 23.23 -4.88
N ARG A 284 18.65 23.14 -4.40
CA ARG A 284 17.46 23.50 -5.18
C ARG A 284 16.26 23.76 -4.29
N LEU A 285 15.48 24.78 -4.61
CA LEU A 285 14.17 25.06 -4.04
C LEU A 285 13.18 25.21 -5.19
N ALA A 286 12.05 24.52 -5.13
CA ALA A 286 10.98 24.58 -6.12
C ALA A 286 9.64 24.75 -5.42
N VAL A 287 8.80 25.64 -5.95
CA VAL A 287 7.41 25.82 -5.50
C VAL A 287 6.51 25.86 -6.72
N ALA A 288 5.37 25.17 -6.65
CA ALA A 288 4.38 25.18 -7.69
C ALA A 288 3.94 26.64 -7.97
N PRO A 289 3.91 27.09 -9.25
CA PRO A 289 3.67 28.50 -9.58
C PRO A 289 2.39 29.09 -8.97
N ASP A 290 1.32 28.30 -8.90
CA ASP A 290 0.01 28.70 -8.34
C ASP A 290 0.01 28.89 -6.82
N LEU A 291 1.08 28.52 -6.12
CA LEU A 291 1.23 28.65 -4.67
C LEU A 291 2.31 29.63 -4.25
N ARG A 292 2.90 30.37 -5.19
CA ARG A 292 3.90 31.40 -4.88
C ARG A 292 3.30 32.47 -3.97
N GLY A 293 4.08 32.89 -2.97
CA GLY A 293 3.68 33.93 -2.02
C GLY A 293 2.66 33.48 -0.95
N GLN A 294 2.31 32.20 -0.88
CA GLN A 294 1.40 31.66 0.14
C GLN A 294 2.12 31.02 1.34
N GLY A 295 3.40 31.35 1.53
CA GLY A 295 4.31 30.77 2.52
C GLY A 295 5.68 30.54 1.91
#